data_AF-A0A9D7NRI5-F1
#
_entry.id   AF-A0A9D7NRI5-F1
#
_cell.length_a   1.000
_cell.length_b   1.000
_cell.length_c   1.000
_cell.angle_alpha   90.00
_cell.angle_beta   90.00
_cell.angle_gamma   90.00
#
_symmetry.space_group_name_H-M   'P 1'
#
loop_
_entity.id
_entity.type
_entity.pdbx_description
1 polymer ?
#
loop_
_entity_poly.entity_id
_entity_poly.type
_entity_poly.pdbx_seq_one_letter_code
_entity_poly.pdbx_strand_id
1 'polypeptide(L)'
;MQGTTLAAPDTTAPTAPVITATATGQTTISVALTTPATDAQSGVASYDLDYKTAAAGTYTTITPVTAGQFPYIIGGLSAATTHNTRARARDTVGNIGAYSAVSNATTQAATGGTDPYPWYPRLDLSTIPFHTASGAWGARRVIASPAAPTITNFVNINEAFVAALGPGRGIANPPAGTRYTVTGNITGSFRLEGTITDCEVVIPSGFSCGTLNVGGASTNINRFRLRGSTIGAHSGGQFNNVDVNFLGGVGRDIIFDGIKLASPFNRDGFSLVVTGSFERFAIVNCKFRAYLAMYFGEGTDMVWAGNSLVAGAYTIGQMPTDNSDVGSPQWNIRHSTRGPVVLYENDLRGYKYHRFRTGANTADEASSTYHYIAKNQIVDEQEASISLVLGAVQSPCTIITDNDIHAYSVVGARFNAEMASYARITNNRIRSNAITASYLSGQAASHVAAIPSANVDFSTGNTFAAWSRPSSWIGAGDPSDVTLQDGTIYNAASHAASIAGRAP
;
A
#
# COMPACT_ATOMS: atom_id res chain seq x y z
N MET A 1 -17.07 -86.08 23.88
CA MET A 1 -17.55 -84.68 23.91
C MET A 1 -16.51 -83.89 24.68
N GLN A 2 -15.60 -83.17 24.00
CA GLN A 2 -14.70 -82.25 24.70
C GLN A 2 -15.47 -80.95 24.94
N GLY A 3 -15.76 -80.65 26.20
CA GLY A 3 -16.41 -79.41 26.59
C GLY A 3 -15.44 -78.25 26.46
N THR A 4 -15.73 -77.30 25.58
CA THR A 4 -15.09 -76.00 25.60
C THR A 4 -15.72 -75.19 26.73
N THR A 5 -14.98 -74.98 27.82
CA THR A 5 -15.37 -74.03 28.87
C THR A 5 -15.47 -72.65 28.23
N LEU A 6 -16.67 -72.06 28.21
CA LEU A 6 -16.87 -70.67 27.81
C LEU A 6 -16.08 -69.78 28.78
N ALA A 7 -15.08 -69.05 28.27
CA ALA A 7 -14.37 -68.06 29.06
C ALA A 7 -15.38 -67.04 29.61
N ALA A 8 -15.20 -66.62 30.88
CA ALA A 8 -16.08 -65.62 31.47
C ALA A 8 -16.09 -64.34 30.61
N PRO A 9 -17.25 -63.65 30.46
CA PRO A 9 -17.32 -62.39 29.71
C PRO A 9 -16.32 -61.38 30.27
N ASP A 10 -15.60 -60.69 29.38
CA ASP A 10 -14.64 -59.67 29.77
C ASP A 10 -15.36 -58.41 30.26
N THR A 11 -15.08 -58.02 31.51
CA THR A 11 -15.62 -56.83 32.17
C THR A 11 -14.51 -55.87 32.61
N THR A 12 -13.25 -56.14 32.25
CA THR A 12 -12.12 -55.29 32.63
C THR A 12 -12.00 -54.16 31.61
N ALA A 13 -12.02 -52.92 32.09
CA ALA A 13 -11.84 -51.76 31.21
C ALA A 13 -10.36 -51.54 30.89
N PRO A 14 -10.02 -51.02 29.69
CA PRO A 14 -8.66 -50.61 29.36
C PRO A 14 -8.07 -49.59 30.33
N THR A 15 -6.73 -49.59 30.44
CA THR A 15 -5.99 -48.55 31.16
C THR A 15 -6.15 -47.17 30.50
N ALA A 16 -5.96 -46.09 31.27
CA ALA A 16 -5.99 -44.73 30.70
C ALA A 16 -4.74 -44.48 29.83
N PRO A 17 -4.89 -43.93 28.62
CA PRO A 17 -3.74 -43.56 27.82
C PRO A 17 -3.04 -42.30 28.36
N VAL A 18 -1.82 -42.05 27.89
CA VAL A 18 -1.12 -40.77 28.05
C VAL A 18 -1.00 -40.09 26.69
N ILE A 19 -1.37 -38.81 26.63
CA ILE A 19 -1.35 -38.02 25.40
C ILE A 19 -0.56 -36.73 25.56
N THR A 20 -0.07 -36.21 24.43
CA THR A 20 0.45 -34.85 24.31
C THR A 20 -0.25 -34.13 23.16
N ALA A 21 -0.61 -32.86 23.37
CA ALA A 21 -1.14 -31.98 22.35
C ALA A 21 -0.08 -30.95 21.94
N THR A 22 0.04 -30.65 20.65
CA THR A 22 0.95 -29.62 20.13
C THR A 22 0.31 -28.91 18.96
N ALA A 23 0.36 -27.57 18.95
CA ALA A 23 -0.16 -26.79 17.84
C ALA A 23 0.70 -26.99 16.58
N THR A 24 0.05 -27.33 15.47
CA THR A 24 0.70 -27.55 14.17
C THR A 24 0.39 -26.43 13.17
N GLY A 25 -0.53 -25.52 13.51
CA GLY A 25 -0.87 -24.37 12.69
C GLY A 25 -1.87 -23.44 13.37
N GLN A 26 -2.41 -22.50 12.58
CA GLN A 26 -3.39 -21.49 13.04
C GLN A 26 -4.75 -22.11 13.38
N THR A 27 -5.12 -23.19 12.71
CA THR A 27 -6.44 -23.84 12.85
C THR A 27 -6.32 -25.33 13.17
N THR A 28 -5.13 -25.79 13.55
CA THR A 28 -4.82 -27.22 13.74
C THR A 28 -3.98 -27.50 15.00
N ILE A 29 -4.34 -28.57 15.71
CA ILE A 29 -3.55 -29.17 16.80
C ILE A 29 -3.35 -30.65 16.49
N SER A 30 -2.14 -31.15 16.74
CA SER A 30 -1.80 -32.57 16.70
C SER A 30 -1.85 -33.16 18.10
N VAL A 31 -2.52 -34.30 18.26
CA VAL A 31 -2.58 -35.06 19.52
C VAL A 31 -1.90 -36.39 19.31
N ALA A 32 -0.85 -36.69 20.08
CA ALA A 32 -0.11 -37.95 20.01
C ALA A 32 -0.39 -38.82 21.25
N LEU A 33 -0.46 -40.14 21.07
CA LEU A 33 -0.35 -41.10 22.16
C LEU A 33 1.13 -41.26 22.54
N THR A 34 1.49 -40.86 23.75
CA THR A 34 2.84 -41.11 24.29
C THR A 34 2.90 -42.45 25.01
N THR A 35 1.79 -42.87 25.62
CA THR A 35 1.61 -44.22 26.16
C THR A 35 0.23 -44.73 25.74
N PRO A 36 0.15 -45.74 24.85
CA PRO A 36 -1.12 -46.37 24.50
C PRO A 36 -1.79 -47.05 25.71
N ALA A 37 -3.11 -47.12 25.69
CA ALA A 37 -3.86 -47.94 26.64
C ALA A 37 -3.56 -49.42 26.38
N THR A 38 -3.70 -50.21 27.43
CA THR A 38 -3.57 -51.67 27.41
C THR A 38 -4.81 -52.30 28.02
N ASP A 39 -5.16 -53.47 27.49
CA ASP A 39 -6.15 -54.38 28.05
C ASP A 39 -5.64 -55.81 27.90
N ALA A 40 -5.77 -56.63 28.94
CA ALA A 40 -5.12 -57.93 29.01
C ALA A 40 -6.01 -59.09 28.50
N GLN A 41 -7.31 -58.85 28.31
CA GLN A 41 -8.28 -59.88 27.93
C GLN A 41 -8.70 -59.75 26.48
N SER A 42 -9.31 -58.62 26.11
CA SER A 42 -9.93 -58.40 24.80
C SER A 42 -9.19 -57.38 23.94
N GLY A 43 -8.21 -56.66 24.52
CA GLY A 43 -7.35 -55.73 23.81
C GLY A 43 -8.06 -54.42 23.41
N VAL A 44 -7.28 -53.39 23.10
CA VAL A 44 -7.83 -52.05 22.77
C VAL A 44 -8.28 -51.99 21.31
N ALA A 45 -9.55 -51.65 21.08
CA ALA A 45 -10.13 -51.50 19.74
C ALA A 45 -10.00 -50.06 19.21
N SER A 46 -10.29 -49.06 20.03
CA SER A 46 -10.30 -47.65 19.62
C SER A 46 -10.17 -46.69 20.80
N TYR A 47 -10.09 -45.40 20.50
CA TYR A 47 -10.07 -44.30 21.45
C TYR A 47 -11.22 -43.33 21.16
N ASP A 48 -11.80 -42.77 22.22
CA ASP A 48 -12.57 -41.54 22.18
C ASP A 48 -11.59 -40.38 22.43
N LEU A 49 -11.40 -39.50 21.44
CA LEU A 49 -10.58 -38.28 21.56
C LEU A 49 -11.48 -37.06 21.76
N ASP A 50 -11.45 -36.49 22.95
CA ASP A 50 -12.23 -35.31 23.31
C ASP A 50 -11.39 -34.04 23.15
N TYR A 51 -12.00 -32.97 22.61
CA TYR A 51 -11.40 -31.64 22.60
C TYR A 51 -12.43 -30.53 22.89
N LYS A 52 -11.95 -29.42 23.44
CA LYS A 52 -12.73 -28.20 23.64
C LYS A 52 -11.84 -26.97 23.68
N THR A 53 -12.40 -25.78 23.53
CA THR A 53 -11.69 -24.55 23.93
C THR A 53 -11.54 -24.53 25.46
N ALA A 54 -10.47 -23.92 25.97
CA ALA A 54 -10.23 -23.85 27.42
C ALA A 54 -11.39 -23.19 28.19
N ALA A 55 -12.10 -22.25 27.55
CA ALA A 55 -13.25 -21.55 28.10
C ALA A 55 -14.59 -22.31 27.97
N ALA A 56 -14.69 -23.34 27.13
CA ALA A 56 -15.94 -24.07 26.92
C ALA A 56 -16.27 -25.00 28.09
N GLY A 57 -17.57 -25.15 28.37
CA GLY A 57 -18.07 -26.08 29.40
C GLY A 57 -18.05 -27.54 28.95
N THR A 58 -18.29 -27.82 27.67
CA THR A 58 -18.47 -29.18 27.12
C THR A 58 -17.36 -29.58 26.16
N TYR A 59 -17.13 -30.89 26.01
CA TYR A 59 -16.18 -31.47 25.06
C TYR A 59 -16.90 -31.96 23.79
N THR A 60 -16.23 -31.81 22.65
CA THR A 60 -16.57 -32.51 21.41
C THR A 60 -15.76 -33.80 21.36
N THR A 61 -16.41 -34.92 21.09
CA THR A 61 -15.77 -36.24 21.01
C THR A 61 -15.58 -36.67 19.56
N ILE A 62 -14.38 -37.11 19.23
CA ILE A 62 -14.01 -37.77 17.98
C ILE A 62 -13.87 -39.25 18.28
N THR A 63 -14.73 -40.08 17.70
CA THR A 63 -14.74 -41.53 17.92
C THR A 63 -15.35 -42.24 16.70
N PRO A 64 -14.84 -43.41 16.29
CA PRO A 64 -13.64 -44.08 16.83
C PRO A 64 -12.34 -43.48 16.26
N VAL A 65 -11.29 -43.41 17.09
CA VAL A 65 -9.91 -43.17 16.62
C VAL A 65 -9.07 -44.42 16.91
N THR A 66 -8.45 -45.01 15.89
CA THR A 66 -7.58 -46.19 16.10
C THR A 66 -6.17 -45.78 16.53
N ALA A 67 -5.42 -46.67 17.18
CA ALA A 67 -4.05 -46.38 17.63
C ALA A 67 -3.14 -45.91 16.49
N GLY A 68 -3.29 -46.48 15.28
CA GLY A 68 -2.52 -46.11 14.09
C GLY A 68 -2.86 -44.73 13.48
N GLN A 69 -3.92 -44.07 13.95
CA GLN A 69 -4.27 -42.71 13.55
C GLN A 69 -3.64 -41.64 14.45
N PHE A 70 -2.93 -42.03 15.52
CA PHE A 70 -2.14 -41.11 16.31
C PHE A 70 -0.74 -40.95 15.69
N PRO A 71 -0.22 -39.71 15.56
CA PRO A 71 -0.84 -38.46 16.00
C PRO A 71 -2.06 -38.03 15.16
N TYR A 72 -3.15 -37.68 15.84
CA TYR A 72 -4.40 -37.27 15.22
C TYR A 72 -4.45 -35.75 15.07
N ILE A 73 -4.76 -35.25 13.87
CA ILE A 73 -4.89 -33.81 13.60
C ILE A 73 -6.33 -33.36 13.80
N ILE A 74 -6.54 -32.49 14.78
CA ILE A 74 -7.81 -31.79 14.99
C ILE A 74 -7.73 -30.46 14.21
N GLY A 75 -8.56 -30.32 13.18
CA GLY A 75 -8.65 -29.12 12.35
C GLY A 75 -9.90 -28.27 12.61
N GLY A 76 -10.03 -27.15 11.88
CA GLY A 76 -11.19 -26.26 11.98
C GLY A 76 -11.26 -25.45 13.28
N LEU A 77 -10.12 -25.29 13.96
CA LEU A 77 -10.02 -24.55 15.21
C LEU A 77 -9.82 -23.05 14.97
N SER A 78 -10.12 -22.23 15.97
CA SER A 78 -9.82 -20.79 15.95
C SER A 78 -8.34 -20.51 16.23
N ALA A 79 -7.76 -19.51 15.58
CA ALA A 79 -6.39 -19.06 15.84
C ALA A 79 -6.20 -18.45 17.23
N ALA A 80 -4.95 -18.43 17.73
CA ALA A 80 -4.58 -17.89 19.04
C ALA A 80 -5.44 -18.41 20.22
N THR A 81 -5.99 -19.62 20.12
CA THR A 81 -6.96 -20.16 21.07
C THR A 81 -6.40 -21.40 21.75
N THR A 82 -6.45 -21.44 23.09
CA THR A 82 -6.07 -22.64 23.86
C THR A 82 -7.18 -23.68 23.81
N HIS A 83 -6.80 -24.90 23.45
CA HIS A 83 -7.68 -26.06 23.46
C HIS A 83 -7.21 -27.10 24.47
N ASN A 84 -8.16 -27.71 25.16
CA ASN A 84 -7.95 -28.81 26.09
C ASN A 84 -8.37 -30.12 25.41
N THR A 85 -7.54 -31.15 25.53
CA THR A 85 -7.75 -32.48 24.96
C THR A 85 -7.63 -33.56 26.02
N ARG A 86 -8.37 -34.66 25.86
CA ARG A 86 -8.24 -35.89 26.67
C ARG A 86 -8.66 -37.09 25.84
N ALA A 87 -8.14 -38.27 26.13
CA ALA A 87 -8.51 -39.49 25.42
C ALA A 87 -8.83 -40.62 26.40
N ARG A 88 -9.72 -41.54 26.01
CA ARG A 88 -9.95 -42.81 26.72
C ARG A 88 -10.08 -43.96 25.72
N ALA A 89 -9.71 -45.16 26.13
CA ALA A 89 -9.75 -46.35 25.28
C ALA A 89 -11.06 -47.14 25.43
N ARG A 90 -11.43 -47.84 24.36
CA ARG A 90 -12.50 -48.84 24.30
C ARG A 90 -11.89 -50.17 23.86
N ASP A 91 -12.25 -51.26 24.53
CA ASP A 91 -11.83 -52.60 24.14
C ASP A 91 -12.71 -53.21 23.04
N THR A 92 -12.42 -54.44 22.61
CA THR A 92 -13.17 -55.10 21.53
C THR A 92 -14.56 -55.61 21.95
N VAL A 93 -14.84 -55.73 23.24
CA VAL A 93 -16.15 -56.18 23.78
C VAL A 93 -17.05 -55.03 24.24
N GLY A 94 -16.51 -53.82 24.33
CA GLY A 94 -17.20 -52.58 24.59
C GLY A 94 -16.97 -51.94 25.96
N ASN A 95 -16.05 -52.42 26.80
CA ASN A 95 -15.69 -51.74 28.04
C ASN A 95 -14.92 -50.45 27.73
N ILE A 96 -15.13 -49.41 28.55
CA ILE A 96 -14.58 -48.07 28.35
C ILE A 96 -13.67 -47.72 29.53
N GLY A 97 -12.42 -47.38 29.23
CA GLY A 97 -11.42 -46.99 30.21
C GLY A 97 -11.60 -45.57 30.76
N ALA A 98 -10.77 -45.21 31.74
CA ALA A 98 -10.69 -43.86 32.26
C ALA A 98 -10.06 -42.89 31.25
N TYR A 99 -10.38 -41.59 31.37
CA TYR A 99 -9.71 -40.55 30.59
C TYR A 99 -8.26 -40.34 31.03
N SER A 100 -7.42 -39.97 30.06
CA SER A 100 -6.11 -39.39 30.29
C SER A 100 -6.20 -38.11 31.12
N ALA A 101 -5.06 -37.68 31.65
CA ALA A 101 -4.90 -36.28 32.07
C ALA A 101 -5.19 -35.34 30.88
N VAL A 102 -5.65 -34.12 31.18
CA VAL A 102 -5.91 -33.11 30.15
C VAL A 102 -4.59 -32.59 29.61
N SER A 103 -4.40 -32.65 28.29
CA SER A 103 -3.30 -32.01 27.58
C SER A 103 -3.81 -30.77 26.85
N ASN A 104 -3.09 -29.66 26.93
CA ASN A 104 -3.48 -28.41 26.28
C ASN A 104 -2.50 -27.98 25.20
N ALA A 105 -3.01 -27.32 24.17
CA ALA A 105 -2.21 -26.65 23.15
C ALA A 105 -2.91 -25.37 22.69
N THR A 106 -2.12 -24.33 22.41
CA THR A 106 -2.62 -23.05 21.90
C THR A 106 -2.31 -22.97 20.41
N THR A 107 -3.34 -22.88 19.57
CA THR A 107 -3.17 -22.69 18.12
C THR A 107 -2.33 -21.44 17.85
N GLN A 108 -1.58 -21.47 16.76
CA GLN A 108 -0.72 -20.35 16.40
C GLN A 108 -1.57 -19.08 16.16
N ALA A 109 -0.98 -17.91 16.40
CA ALA A 109 -1.64 -16.64 16.10
C ALA A 109 -1.98 -16.55 14.61
N ALA A 110 -3.08 -15.87 14.29
CA ALA A 110 -3.38 -15.59 12.90
C ALA A 110 -2.21 -14.78 12.32
N THR A 111 -1.50 -15.31 11.33
CA THR A 111 -0.71 -14.45 10.46
C THR A 111 -1.74 -13.66 9.68
N GLY A 112 -1.92 -12.37 9.97
CA GLY A 112 -2.77 -11.51 9.16
C GLY A 112 -2.44 -11.80 7.70
N GLY A 113 -3.42 -12.32 6.96
CA GLY A 113 -3.18 -12.73 5.57
C GLY A 113 -2.75 -11.49 4.82
N THR A 114 -1.48 -11.44 4.42
CA THR A 114 -0.99 -10.31 3.63
C THR A 114 -1.78 -10.27 2.35
N ASP A 115 -2.39 -9.13 2.05
CA ASP A 115 -3.14 -8.85 0.84
C ASP A 115 -2.33 -7.82 0.04
N PRO A 116 -1.20 -8.22 -0.57
CA PRO A 116 -0.27 -7.27 -1.16
C PRO A 116 -0.90 -6.57 -2.36
N TYR A 117 -0.73 -5.26 -2.46
CA TYR A 117 -1.13 -4.52 -3.65
C TYR A 117 -0.32 -5.03 -4.86
N PRO A 118 -0.95 -5.47 -5.96
CA PRO A 118 -0.26 -6.16 -7.06
C PRO A 118 0.92 -5.41 -7.67
N TRP A 119 0.87 -4.07 -7.62
CA TRP A 119 1.87 -3.19 -8.23
C TRP A 119 2.92 -2.67 -7.25
N TYR A 120 2.67 -2.83 -5.94
CA TYR A 120 3.60 -2.46 -4.88
C TYR A 120 3.41 -3.40 -3.68
N PRO A 121 4.01 -4.60 -3.70
CA PRO A 121 3.70 -5.67 -2.73
C PRO A 121 3.99 -5.32 -1.26
N ARG A 122 4.77 -4.27 -1.00
CA ARG A 122 5.02 -3.73 0.35
C ARG A 122 3.80 -3.02 0.96
N LEU A 123 2.82 -2.63 0.13
CA LEU A 123 1.53 -2.14 0.57
C LEU A 123 0.62 -3.35 0.81
N ASP A 124 0.42 -3.68 2.09
CA ASP A 124 -0.51 -4.73 2.50
C ASP A 124 -1.92 -4.13 2.69
N LEU A 125 -2.82 -4.42 1.75
CA LEU A 125 -4.19 -3.93 1.75
C LEU A 125 -4.98 -4.43 2.96
N SER A 126 -4.60 -5.55 3.58
CA SER A 126 -5.28 -6.10 4.76
C SER A 126 -5.18 -5.15 5.96
N THR A 127 -4.16 -4.28 5.97
CA THR A 127 -3.92 -3.30 7.02
C THR A 127 -4.73 -2.01 6.85
N ILE A 128 -5.46 -1.86 5.73
CA ILE A 128 -6.21 -0.63 5.41
C ILE A 128 -7.65 -0.75 5.94
N PRO A 129 -8.04 0.07 6.95
CA PRO A 129 -9.30 -0.09 7.67
C PRO A 129 -10.44 0.69 7.01
N PHE A 130 -10.60 0.58 5.70
CA PHE A 130 -11.72 1.23 5.00
C PHE A 130 -12.98 0.36 5.08
N HIS A 131 -14.14 0.98 5.34
CA HIS A 131 -15.43 0.29 5.49
C HIS A 131 -16.60 1.10 4.92
N THR A 132 -17.60 0.44 4.35
CA THR A 132 -18.64 1.08 3.53
C THR A 132 -19.85 1.69 4.26
N ALA A 133 -19.90 1.75 5.60
CA ALA A 133 -21.09 2.24 6.34
C ALA A 133 -20.76 2.92 7.67
N SER A 134 -21.66 3.78 8.17
CA SER A 134 -21.64 4.34 9.54
C SER A 134 -22.13 3.30 10.56
N GLY A 135 -21.54 3.29 11.76
CA GLY A 135 -21.77 2.26 12.80
C GLY A 135 -20.51 1.44 13.07
N ALA A 136 -20.62 0.26 13.70
CA ALA A 136 -19.48 -0.59 14.10
C ALA A 136 -18.76 -1.30 12.91
N TRP A 137 -18.53 -0.53 11.84
CA TRP A 137 -17.75 -0.85 10.65
C TRP A 137 -18.43 -1.87 9.73
N GLY A 138 -19.15 -1.37 8.71
CA GLY A 138 -19.73 -2.18 7.63
C GLY A 138 -18.68 -2.97 6.84
N ALA A 139 -19.08 -3.56 5.70
CA ALA A 139 -18.16 -4.37 4.88
C ALA A 139 -16.86 -3.62 4.54
N ARG A 140 -15.72 -4.33 4.58
CA ARG A 140 -14.40 -3.78 4.21
C ARG A 140 -14.47 -3.23 2.77
N ARG A 141 -14.12 -1.97 2.59
CA ARG A 141 -13.91 -1.36 1.27
C ARG A 141 -12.48 -1.66 0.84
N VAL A 142 -12.32 -2.64 -0.04
CA VAL A 142 -11.01 -2.96 -0.64
C VAL A 142 -10.69 -1.96 -1.74
N ILE A 143 -9.44 -1.53 -1.82
CA ILE A 143 -8.94 -0.70 -2.91
C ILE A 143 -8.78 -1.58 -4.14
N ALA A 144 -9.40 -1.18 -5.25
CA ALA A 144 -9.21 -1.88 -6.49
C ALA A 144 -7.86 -1.48 -7.15
N SER A 145 -7.10 -2.46 -7.64
CA SER A 145 -5.90 -2.20 -8.43
C SER A 145 -6.22 -2.09 -9.93
N PRO A 146 -5.51 -1.25 -10.70
CA PRO A 146 -5.60 -1.28 -12.14
C PRO A 146 -5.32 -2.68 -12.69
N ALA A 147 -6.11 -3.14 -13.66
CA ALA A 147 -5.82 -4.40 -14.34
C ALA A 147 -4.63 -4.25 -15.30
N ALA A 148 -3.78 -5.28 -15.39
CA ALA A 148 -2.68 -5.30 -16.34
C ALA A 148 -3.20 -5.32 -17.79
N PRO A 149 -2.54 -4.61 -18.74
CA PRO A 149 -2.83 -4.77 -20.17
C PRO A 149 -2.62 -6.21 -20.67
N THR A 150 -3.51 -6.71 -21.52
CA THR A 150 -3.35 -7.98 -22.22
C THR A 150 -2.55 -7.77 -23.52
N ILE A 151 -1.25 -8.06 -23.49
CA ILE A 151 -0.35 -7.79 -24.63
C ILE A 151 -0.29 -8.97 -25.61
N THR A 152 -0.49 -8.67 -26.89
CA THR A 152 -0.41 -9.60 -28.02
C THR A 152 0.47 -9.10 -29.16
N ASN A 153 0.72 -7.79 -29.24
CA ASN A 153 1.52 -7.13 -30.28
C ASN A 153 2.75 -6.45 -29.68
N PHE A 154 3.87 -6.46 -30.40
CA PHE A 154 5.15 -5.90 -29.95
C PHE A 154 5.73 -4.98 -31.01
N VAL A 155 6.05 -3.75 -30.62
CA VAL A 155 6.58 -2.71 -31.50
C VAL A 155 7.79 -2.08 -30.83
N ASN A 156 8.91 -2.02 -31.54
CA ASN A 156 10.08 -1.26 -31.10
C ASN A 156 10.00 0.17 -31.62
N ILE A 157 10.21 1.15 -30.74
CA ILE A 157 10.16 2.57 -31.07
C ILE A 157 11.51 3.23 -30.77
N ASN A 158 11.92 4.13 -31.67
CA ASN A 158 13.10 4.97 -31.56
C ASN A 158 12.85 6.27 -32.33
N GLU A 159 13.82 7.20 -32.37
CA GLU A 159 13.65 8.48 -33.08
C GLU A 159 13.25 8.29 -34.55
N ALA A 160 13.82 7.31 -35.26
CA ALA A 160 13.50 7.05 -36.66
C ALA A 160 12.05 6.58 -36.84
N PHE A 161 11.57 5.67 -35.97
CA PHE A 161 10.18 5.22 -35.96
C PHE A 161 9.23 6.40 -35.73
N VAL A 162 9.50 7.21 -34.72
CA VAL A 162 8.63 8.33 -34.35
C VAL A 162 8.64 9.42 -35.41
N ALA A 163 9.78 9.70 -36.03
CA ALA A 163 9.88 10.64 -37.15
C ALA A 163 9.08 10.16 -38.39
N ALA A 164 9.00 8.85 -38.62
CA ALA A 164 8.23 8.27 -39.72
C ALA A 164 6.71 8.41 -39.55
N LEU A 165 6.20 8.68 -38.33
CA LEU A 165 4.78 8.94 -38.09
C LEU A 165 4.32 10.32 -38.61
N GLY A 166 5.24 11.17 -39.07
CA GLY A 166 4.93 12.47 -39.65
C GLY A 166 4.68 13.58 -38.63
N PRO A 167 4.17 14.74 -39.08
CA PRO A 167 3.93 15.91 -38.23
C PRO A 167 2.85 15.60 -37.20
N GLY A 168 3.25 15.49 -35.93
CA GLY A 168 2.38 15.07 -34.82
C GLY A 168 2.90 13.85 -34.07
N ARG A 169 3.78 13.04 -34.70
CA ARG A 169 4.51 11.94 -34.05
C ARG A 169 3.61 10.97 -33.28
N GLY A 170 2.41 10.72 -33.81
CA GLY A 170 1.31 10.07 -33.11
C GLY A 170 0.76 8.83 -33.80
N ILE A 171 0.25 7.90 -33.00
CA ILE A 171 -0.51 6.73 -33.44
C ILE A 171 -1.96 6.94 -33.01
N ALA A 172 -2.85 7.16 -33.99
CA ALA A 172 -4.28 7.23 -33.75
C ALA A 172 -4.88 5.82 -33.69
N ASN A 173 -5.70 5.55 -32.68
CA ASN A 173 -6.33 4.25 -32.39
C ASN A 173 -5.29 3.11 -32.41
N PRO A 174 -4.31 3.13 -31.48
CA PRO A 174 -3.28 2.09 -31.45
C PRO A 174 -3.91 0.69 -31.39
N PRO A 175 -3.37 -0.30 -32.13
CA PRO A 175 -3.92 -1.65 -32.10
C PRO A 175 -3.99 -2.18 -30.67
N ALA A 176 -5.12 -2.80 -30.32
CA ALA A 176 -5.31 -3.32 -28.97
C ALA A 176 -4.23 -4.36 -28.62
N GLY A 177 -3.79 -4.36 -27.36
CA GLY A 177 -2.79 -5.30 -26.89
C GLY A 177 -1.36 -4.99 -27.34
N THR A 178 -1.06 -3.74 -27.70
CA THR A 178 0.28 -3.38 -28.20
C THR A 178 1.22 -2.91 -27.10
N ARG A 179 2.41 -3.50 -27.06
CA ARG A 179 3.56 -3.01 -26.32
C ARG A 179 4.49 -2.23 -27.24
N TYR A 180 4.74 -0.96 -26.91
CA TYR A 180 5.75 -0.12 -27.52
C TYR A 180 7.00 -0.07 -26.63
N THR A 181 8.09 -0.69 -27.08
CA THR A 181 9.36 -0.72 -26.35
C THR A 181 10.33 0.30 -26.93
N VAL A 182 10.81 1.22 -26.11
CA VAL A 182 11.86 2.17 -26.51
C VAL A 182 13.18 1.42 -26.69
N THR A 183 13.76 1.47 -27.89
CA THR A 183 15.05 0.83 -28.22
C THR A 183 16.14 1.83 -28.61
N GLY A 184 15.85 3.12 -28.53
CA GLY A 184 16.77 4.22 -28.79
C GLY A 184 16.17 5.54 -28.30
N ASN A 185 17.01 6.52 -28.02
CA ASN A 185 16.55 7.82 -27.52
C ASN A 185 15.60 8.48 -28.52
N ILE A 186 14.55 9.13 -28.00
CA ILE A 186 13.56 9.89 -28.75
C ILE A 186 13.61 11.33 -28.24
N THR A 187 14.00 12.28 -29.08
CA THR A 187 14.17 13.68 -28.67
C THR A 187 12.84 14.44 -28.69
N GLY A 188 11.94 14.05 -29.60
CA GLY A 188 10.62 14.67 -29.77
C GLY A 188 9.52 14.04 -28.90
N SER A 189 8.27 14.39 -29.20
CA SER A 189 7.11 13.73 -28.59
C SER A 189 6.86 12.35 -29.20
N PHE A 190 6.33 11.43 -28.40
CA PHE A 190 5.63 10.24 -28.86
C PHE A 190 4.18 10.33 -28.40
N ARG A 191 3.23 10.00 -29.27
CA ARG A 191 1.81 10.25 -29.01
C ARG A 191 0.96 9.02 -29.32
N LEU A 192 0.04 8.69 -28.42
CA LEU A 192 -0.99 7.66 -28.60
C LEU A 192 -2.35 8.34 -28.43
N GLU A 193 -3.25 8.25 -29.41
CA GLU A 193 -4.55 8.95 -29.36
C GLU A 193 -5.71 8.05 -29.77
N GLY A 194 -6.95 8.52 -29.60
CA GLY A 194 -8.15 7.77 -29.94
C GLY A 194 -8.52 6.76 -28.86
N THR A 195 -9.04 5.60 -29.23
CA THR A 195 -9.36 4.55 -28.24
C THR A 195 -8.12 3.75 -27.88
N ILE A 196 -7.72 3.79 -26.61
CA ILE A 196 -6.53 3.10 -26.11
C ILE A 196 -6.98 1.89 -25.29
N THR A 197 -6.74 0.71 -25.83
CA THR A 197 -7.10 -0.56 -25.17
C THR A 197 -5.87 -1.44 -25.10
N ASP A 198 -5.54 -1.89 -23.90
CA ASP A 198 -4.43 -2.82 -23.66
C ASP A 198 -3.08 -2.35 -24.22
N CYS A 199 -2.80 -1.06 -24.09
CA CYS A 199 -1.54 -0.50 -24.57
C CYS A 199 -0.52 -0.39 -23.44
N GLU A 200 0.72 -0.72 -23.75
CA GLU A 200 1.85 -0.59 -22.83
C GLU A 200 3.00 0.14 -23.51
N VAL A 201 3.61 1.09 -22.81
CA VAL A 201 4.86 1.73 -23.24
C VAL A 201 5.94 1.34 -22.23
N VAL A 202 7.02 0.76 -22.73
CA VAL A 202 8.16 0.30 -21.92
C VAL A 202 9.38 1.12 -22.29
N ILE A 203 9.98 1.77 -21.31
CA ILE A 203 11.26 2.46 -21.48
C ILE A 203 12.34 1.78 -20.64
N PRO A 204 13.25 0.99 -21.22
CA PRO A 204 14.36 0.42 -20.48
C PRO A 204 15.30 1.50 -19.92
N SER A 205 16.02 1.16 -18.85
CA SER A 205 17.08 2.02 -18.31
C SER A 205 18.13 2.38 -19.37
N GLY A 206 18.58 3.63 -19.38
CA GLY A 206 19.58 4.13 -20.33
C GLY A 206 18.99 4.78 -21.58
N PHE A 207 17.68 4.65 -21.80
CA PHE A 207 16.97 5.39 -22.84
C PHE A 207 16.22 6.59 -22.29
N SER A 208 16.08 7.61 -23.12
CA SER A 208 15.22 8.77 -22.87
C SER A 208 14.20 8.97 -23.99
N CYS A 209 13.06 9.52 -23.62
CA CYS A 209 12.04 10.01 -24.54
C CYS A 209 11.69 11.44 -24.15
N GLY A 210 11.32 12.27 -25.13
CA GLY A 210 10.74 13.58 -24.89
C GLY A 210 9.38 13.49 -24.21
N THR A 211 8.37 14.18 -24.72
CA THR A 211 7.03 14.12 -24.14
C THR A 211 6.26 12.91 -24.63
N LEU A 212 5.78 12.06 -23.72
CA LEU A 212 4.77 11.07 -24.05
C LEU A 212 3.38 11.69 -23.88
N ASN A 213 2.61 11.74 -24.96
CA ASN A 213 1.21 12.19 -24.96
C ASN A 213 0.31 10.97 -25.10
N VAL A 214 -0.66 10.81 -24.21
CA VAL A 214 -1.61 9.68 -24.21
C VAL A 214 -3.02 10.23 -24.14
N GLY A 215 -3.77 10.05 -25.21
CA GLY A 215 -5.14 10.51 -25.38
C GLY A 215 -5.26 11.97 -25.82
N GLY A 216 -6.44 12.53 -25.60
CA GLY A 216 -6.91 13.82 -26.08
C GLY A 216 -8.40 14.00 -25.80
N ALA A 217 -9.03 14.98 -26.45
CA ALA A 217 -10.47 15.23 -26.30
C ALA A 217 -11.27 13.98 -26.71
N SER A 218 -12.21 13.54 -25.87
CA SER A 218 -13.08 12.36 -26.07
C SER A 218 -12.35 11.00 -26.17
N THR A 219 -11.11 10.91 -25.70
CA THR A 219 -10.35 9.63 -25.69
C THR A 219 -10.86 8.70 -24.59
N ASN A 220 -11.11 7.43 -24.93
CA ASN A 220 -11.33 6.36 -23.95
C ASN A 220 -10.03 5.58 -23.71
N ILE A 221 -9.63 5.45 -22.45
CA ILE A 221 -8.49 4.64 -22.03
C ILE A 221 -9.02 3.45 -21.21
N ASN A 222 -9.07 2.27 -21.82
CA ASN A 222 -9.53 1.07 -21.13
C ASN A 222 -8.43 0.47 -20.25
N ARG A 223 -7.23 0.26 -20.79
CA ARG A 223 -6.05 -0.24 -20.07
C ARG A 223 -4.79 0.36 -20.67
N PHE A 224 -4.08 1.17 -19.89
CA PHE A 224 -2.80 1.76 -20.28
C PHE A 224 -1.75 1.58 -19.20
N ARG A 225 -0.54 1.20 -19.62
CA ARG A 225 0.60 1.09 -18.73
C ARG A 225 1.83 1.80 -19.29
N LEU A 226 2.49 2.57 -18.43
CA LEU A 226 3.82 3.10 -18.67
C LEU A 226 4.79 2.49 -17.67
N ARG A 227 5.89 1.88 -18.12
CA ARG A 227 6.80 1.21 -17.17
C ARG A 227 8.25 1.13 -17.58
N GLY A 228 9.08 0.78 -16.60
CA GLY A 228 10.42 0.26 -16.80
C GLY A 228 10.47 -1.20 -17.24
N SER A 229 11.67 -1.76 -17.34
CA SER A 229 11.89 -3.15 -17.79
C SER A 229 11.30 -4.20 -16.84
N THR A 230 11.39 -3.95 -15.54
CA THR A 230 10.96 -4.84 -14.45
C THR A 230 9.70 -4.30 -13.79
N ILE A 231 8.68 -5.13 -13.70
CA ILE A 231 7.40 -4.81 -13.08
C ILE A 231 7.57 -4.69 -11.55
N GLY A 232 6.96 -3.67 -10.94
CA GLY A 232 6.96 -3.47 -9.50
C GLY A 232 8.30 -2.98 -8.94
N ALA A 233 9.19 -2.49 -9.80
CA ALA A 233 10.51 -2.00 -9.41
C ALA A 233 10.94 -0.82 -10.28
N HIS A 234 11.70 0.11 -9.69
CA HIS A 234 12.33 1.18 -10.46
C HIS A 234 13.38 0.60 -11.41
N SER A 235 13.07 0.60 -12.70
CA SER A 235 13.86 -0.10 -13.74
C SER A 235 13.81 0.59 -15.10
N GLY A 236 13.18 1.76 -15.17
CA GLY A 236 12.89 2.46 -16.39
C GLY A 236 13.84 3.60 -16.70
N GLY A 237 13.89 3.95 -17.98
CA GLY A 237 14.50 5.19 -18.46
C GLY A 237 13.64 6.41 -18.17
N GLN A 238 13.95 7.50 -18.87
CA GLN A 238 13.41 8.83 -18.58
C GLN A 238 12.44 9.31 -19.64
N PHE A 239 11.32 9.90 -19.21
CA PHE A 239 10.53 10.81 -20.03
C PHE A 239 10.76 12.26 -19.58
N ASN A 240 10.80 13.18 -20.54
CA ASN A 240 10.83 14.61 -20.22
C ASN A 240 9.50 15.04 -19.60
N ASN A 241 8.39 14.65 -20.22
CA ASN A 241 7.06 14.88 -19.68
C ASN A 241 6.12 13.73 -20.05
N VAL A 242 5.11 13.50 -19.23
CA VAL A 242 4.01 12.58 -19.54
C VAL A 242 2.70 13.33 -19.38
N ASP A 243 1.95 13.43 -20.47
CA ASP A 243 0.63 14.04 -20.49
C ASP A 243 -0.40 12.96 -20.86
N VAL A 244 -1.26 12.60 -19.92
CA VAL A 244 -2.38 11.68 -20.14
C VAL A 244 -3.68 12.46 -20.05
N ASN A 245 -4.40 12.54 -21.16
CA ASN A 245 -5.59 13.36 -21.29
C ASN A 245 -6.75 12.53 -21.86
N PHE A 246 -7.89 12.57 -21.19
CA PHE A 246 -9.13 11.94 -21.66
C PHE A 246 -10.33 12.82 -21.30
N LEU A 247 -10.18 14.15 -21.47
CA LEU A 247 -11.24 15.12 -21.24
C LEU A 247 -12.47 14.81 -22.11
N GLY A 248 -13.59 14.46 -21.48
CA GLY A 248 -14.84 14.05 -22.15
C GLY A 248 -14.93 12.56 -22.50
N GLY A 249 -13.89 11.77 -22.25
CA GLY A 249 -13.93 10.30 -22.32
C GLY A 249 -13.74 9.65 -20.93
N VAL A 250 -13.53 8.34 -20.90
CA VAL A 250 -13.38 7.58 -19.64
C VAL A 250 -11.99 6.94 -19.57
N GLY A 251 -11.28 7.17 -18.46
CA GLY A 251 -10.14 6.35 -18.06
C GLY A 251 -10.58 5.21 -17.14
N ARG A 252 -10.16 3.96 -17.39
CA ARG A 252 -10.51 2.83 -16.52
C ARG A 252 -9.31 2.33 -15.71
N ASP A 253 -8.26 1.90 -16.40
CA ASP A 253 -7.06 1.35 -15.77
C ASP A 253 -5.82 2.06 -16.30
N ILE A 254 -5.17 2.84 -15.45
CA ILE A 254 -3.94 3.55 -15.80
C ILE A 254 -2.89 3.25 -14.73
N ILE A 255 -1.71 2.78 -15.16
CA ILE A 255 -0.61 2.53 -14.24
C ILE A 255 0.73 3.03 -14.76
N PHE A 256 1.45 3.74 -13.90
CA PHE A 256 2.86 4.08 -14.10
C PHE A 256 3.73 3.33 -13.09
N ASP A 257 4.75 2.64 -13.59
CA ASP A 257 5.54 1.73 -12.77
C ASP A 257 7.04 1.83 -13.09
N GLY A 258 7.81 2.39 -12.16
CA GLY A 258 9.26 2.27 -12.19
C GLY A 258 9.98 3.15 -13.22
N ILE A 259 9.40 4.28 -13.63
CA ILE A 259 9.99 5.22 -14.61
C ILE A 259 10.59 6.47 -13.94
N LYS A 260 11.37 7.24 -14.72
CA LYS A 260 11.81 8.59 -14.35
C LYS A 260 11.06 9.64 -15.16
N LEU A 261 10.58 10.71 -14.50
CA LEU A 261 10.00 11.89 -15.15
C LEU A 261 10.78 13.13 -14.75
N ALA A 262 11.24 13.91 -15.73
CA ALA A 262 11.94 15.16 -15.47
C ALA A 262 11.76 16.19 -16.58
N SER A 263 11.05 17.27 -16.26
CA SER A 263 10.77 18.34 -17.22
C SER A 263 12.01 19.20 -17.51
N PRO A 264 12.38 19.41 -18.78
CA PRO A 264 13.40 20.39 -19.16
C PRO A 264 12.82 21.82 -19.06
N PHE A 265 13.16 22.52 -17.98
CA PHE A 265 13.13 23.99 -17.82
C PHE A 265 12.15 24.82 -18.68
N ASN A 266 10.86 24.55 -18.66
CA ASN A 266 9.90 25.60 -18.98
C ASN A 266 9.16 26.01 -17.71
N ARG A 267 8.99 27.33 -17.56
CA ARG A 267 8.41 28.00 -16.39
C ARG A 267 7.05 27.44 -15.97
N ASP A 268 6.38 26.73 -16.87
CA ASP A 268 5.03 26.14 -16.72
C ASP A 268 5.05 24.59 -16.69
N GLY A 269 6.24 23.98 -16.55
CA GLY A 269 6.49 22.57 -16.79
C GLY A 269 6.01 21.65 -15.68
N PHE A 270 4.84 21.05 -15.88
CA PHE A 270 4.49 19.81 -15.20
C PHE A 270 5.44 18.69 -15.65
N SER A 271 5.69 17.70 -14.78
CA SER A 271 6.40 16.46 -15.17
C SER A 271 5.46 15.29 -15.36
N LEU A 272 4.25 15.41 -14.82
CA LEU A 272 3.16 14.49 -15.03
C LEU A 272 1.84 15.23 -14.93
N VAL A 273 1.03 15.10 -15.97
CA VAL A 273 -0.35 15.58 -16.00
C VAL A 273 -1.25 14.40 -16.35
N VAL A 274 -2.22 14.12 -15.50
CA VAL A 274 -3.32 13.19 -15.80
C VAL A 274 -4.63 13.96 -15.67
N THR A 275 -5.39 14.13 -16.75
CA THR A 275 -6.66 14.89 -16.73
C THR A 275 -7.86 14.04 -17.16
N GLY A 276 -9.03 14.38 -16.62
CA GLY A 276 -10.28 13.63 -16.78
C GLY A 276 -10.59 12.76 -15.56
N SER A 277 -11.69 12.00 -15.64
CA SER A 277 -12.12 11.07 -14.60
C SER A 277 -11.67 9.64 -14.92
N PHE A 278 -11.05 8.97 -13.95
CA PHE A 278 -10.59 7.59 -14.07
C PHE A 278 -11.20 6.65 -13.01
N GLU A 279 -11.35 5.36 -13.33
CA GLU A 279 -11.76 4.35 -12.34
C GLU A 279 -10.59 4.01 -11.43
N ARG A 280 -9.49 3.46 -11.96
CA ARG A 280 -8.35 2.96 -11.19
C ARG A 280 -7.05 3.55 -11.72
N PHE A 281 -6.28 4.18 -10.83
CA PHE A 281 -4.97 4.77 -11.15
C PHE A 281 -3.92 4.36 -10.12
N ALA A 282 -2.76 3.92 -10.61
CA ALA A 282 -1.63 3.61 -9.76
C ALA A 282 -0.35 4.27 -10.30
N ILE A 283 0.46 4.79 -9.39
CA ILE A 283 1.81 5.24 -9.69
C ILE A 283 2.72 4.73 -8.60
N VAL A 284 3.65 3.89 -9.03
CA VAL A 284 4.44 3.07 -8.13
C VAL A 284 5.90 3.04 -8.55
N ASN A 285 6.80 3.06 -7.58
CA ASN A 285 8.24 2.93 -7.82
C ASN A 285 8.83 4.01 -8.76
N CYS A 286 8.11 5.11 -8.98
CA CYS A 286 8.49 6.14 -9.95
C CYS A 286 9.31 7.24 -9.28
N LYS A 287 10.09 7.93 -10.09
CA LYS A 287 10.95 9.02 -9.64
C LYS A 287 10.69 10.28 -10.44
N PHE A 288 10.48 11.38 -9.74
CA PHE A 288 9.97 12.62 -10.31
C PHE A 288 10.87 13.78 -9.93
N ARG A 289 11.23 14.57 -10.93
CA ARG A 289 11.80 15.89 -10.76
C ARG A 289 10.90 16.90 -11.44
N ALA A 290 10.15 17.66 -10.65
CA ALA A 290 9.18 18.63 -11.14
C ALA A 290 9.66 20.08 -10.92
N TYR A 291 9.37 20.95 -11.89
CA TYR A 291 9.67 22.39 -11.81
C TYR A 291 8.58 23.14 -11.05
N LEU A 292 7.30 22.88 -11.35
CA LEU A 292 6.18 23.67 -10.81
C LEU A 292 5.12 22.84 -10.10
N ALA A 293 4.60 21.78 -10.72
CA ALA A 293 3.59 20.90 -10.13
C ALA A 293 3.53 19.54 -10.83
N MET A 294 2.95 18.55 -10.15
CA MET A 294 2.36 17.36 -10.77
C MET A 294 0.84 17.51 -10.60
N TYR A 295 0.06 17.20 -11.63
CA TYR A 295 -1.40 17.37 -11.60
C TYR A 295 -2.12 16.06 -11.89
N PHE A 296 -3.10 15.76 -11.06
CA PHE A 296 -3.97 14.60 -11.21
C PHE A 296 -5.42 15.04 -11.25
N GLY A 297 -6.16 14.45 -12.19
CA GLY A 297 -7.61 14.53 -12.31
C GLY A 297 -8.29 13.66 -11.25
N GLU A 298 -9.54 13.30 -11.52
CA GLU A 298 -10.43 12.69 -10.53
C GLU A 298 -10.45 11.17 -10.67
N GLY A 299 -10.40 10.42 -9.56
CA GLY A 299 -10.32 8.95 -9.53
C GLY A 299 -11.41 8.23 -8.72
N THR A 300 -11.59 6.92 -8.94
CA THR A 300 -12.36 6.06 -8.01
C THR A 300 -11.44 5.35 -7.03
N ASP A 301 -10.34 4.75 -7.49
CA ASP A 301 -9.32 4.12 -6.65
C ASP A 301 -7.94 4.65 -7.09
N MET A 302 -7.24 5.34 -6.18
CA MET A 302 -5.94 5.95 -6.47
C MET A 302 -4.86 5.46 -5.50
N VAL A 303 -3.76 4.94 -6.04
CA VAL A 303 -2.59 4.51 -5.26
C VAL A 303 -1.33 5.22 -5.69
N TRP A 304 -0.69 5.90 -4.74
CA TRP A 304 0.63 6.49 -4.82
C TRP A 304 1.55 5.75 -3.84
N ALA A 305 2.41 4.85 -4.33
CA ALA A 305 3.24 4.05 -3.44
C ALA A 305 4.71 3.90 -3.87
N GLY A 306 5.64 4.05 -2.92
CA GLY A 306 7.06 3.83 -3.19
C GLY A 306 7.70 4.84 -4.17
N ASN A 307 7.11 6.02 -4.30
CA ASN A 307 7.62 7.04 -5.22
C ASN A 307 8.63 7.97 -4.55
N SER A 308 9.49 8.58 -5.35
CA SER A 308 10.37 9.66 -4.89
C SER A 308 10.19 10.90 -5.75
N LEU A 309 9.90 12.03 -5.12
CA LEU A 309 9.60 13.30 -5.76
C LEU A 309 10.46 14.41 -5.16
N VAL A 310 11.09 15.18 -6.04
CA VAL A 310 11.73 16.45 -5.70
C VAL A 310 11.12 17.54 -6.58
N ALA A 311 10.43 18.49 -5.94
CA ALA A 311 9.90 19.70 -6.56
C ALA A 311 10.75 20.92 -6.15
N GLY A 312 11.37 21.61 -7.11
CA GLY A 312 11.90 22.96 -6.87
C GLY A 312 13.33 23.13 -6.32
N ALA A 313 14.31 22.30 -6.70
CA ALA A 313 15.71 22.57 -6.32
C ALA A 313 16.42 23.48 -7.34
N TYR A 314 16.49 24.79 -7.06
CA TYR A 314 17.48 25.70 -7.68
C TYR A 314 18.18 26.58 -6.64
N THR A 315 19.39 26.98 -7.01
CA THR A 315 20.25 27.91 -6.26
C THR A 315 19.53 29.24 -6.04
N ILE A 316 19.63 29.77 -4.82
CA ILE A 316 19.13 31.11 -4.44
C ILE A 316 19.60 32.14 -5.48
N GLY A 317 18.64 32.84 -6.12
CA GLY A 317 18.90 33.83 -7.18
C GLY A 317 18.30 33.49 -8.56
N GLN A 318 17.88 32.23 -8.78
CA GLN A 318 17.20 31.83 -10.02
C GLN A 318 15.66 31.81 -9.93
N MET A 319 15.09 32.17 -8.77
CA MET A 319 13.64 32.27 -8.58
C MET A 319 13.14 33.69 -8.86
N PRO A 320 12.21 33.90 -9.80
CA PRO A 320 11.46 35.15 -9.89
C PRO A 320 10.66 35.32 -8.59
N THR A 321 10.63 36.54 -8.06
CA THR A 321 10.02 36.91 -6.76
C THR A 321 8.48 36.86 -6.73
N ASP A 322 7.84 36.09 -7.61
CA ASP A 322 6.40 36.22 -7.81
C ASP A 322 5.59 35.36 -6.84
N ASN A 323 4.77 36.05 -6.04
CA ASN A 323 4.14 35.57 -4.82
C ASN A 323 2.74 34.97 -5.08
N SER A 324 2.51 34.39 -6.25
CA SER A 324 1.21 33.78 -6.60
C SER A 324 1.22 32.27 -6.38
N ASP A 325 0.15 31.75 -5.78
CA ASP A 325 -0.13 30.32 -5.52
C ASP A 325 0.02 29.38 -6.74
N VAL A 326 0.12 29.95 -7.94
CA VAL A 326 0.16 29.26 -9.23
C VAL A 326 1.59 29.22 -9.83
N GLY A 327 2.54 29.96 -9.25
CA GLY A 327 3.92 30.07 -9.74
C GLY A 327 4.99 29.50 -8.81
N SER A 328 4.62 29.01 -7.63
CA SER A 328 5.58 28.47 -6.65
C SER A 328 5.90 26.99 -6.92
N PRO A 329 7.16 26.55 -6.74
CA PRO A 329 7.55 25.15 -6.89
C PRO A 329 6.90 24.27 -5.82
N GLN A 330 5.79 23.63 -6.19
CA GLN A 330 4.95 22.82 -5.31
C GLN A 330 4.70 21.43 -5.89
N TRP A 331 4.17 20.52 -5.09
CA TRP A 331 3.44 19.37 -5.63
C TRP A 331 1.98 19.45 -5.20
N ASN A 332 1.07 19.03 -6.09
CA ASN A 332 -0.37 19.17 -5.91
C ASN A 332 -1.11 17.90 -6.32
N ILE A 333 -1.39 17.03 -5.37
CA ILE A 333 -2.20 15.83 -5.64
C ILE A 333 -3.65 16.18 -5.33
N ARG A 334 -4.49 16.16 -6.37
CA ARG A 334 -5.92 16.44 -6.26
C ARG A 334 -6.74 15.18 -6.52
N HIS A 335 -7.81 15.03 -5.76
CA HIS A 335 -8.79 13.95 -5.94
C HIS A 335 -10.19 14.46 -5.58
N SER A 336 -11.12 14.46 -6.52
CA SER A 336 -12.44 15.09 -6.36
C SER A 336 -13.64 14.14 -6.48
N THR A 337 -13.40 12.84 -6.69
CA THR A 337 -14.46 11.83 -6.91
C THR A 337 -14.49 10.72 -5.84
N ARG A 338 -15.46 9.81 -5.97
CA ARG A 338 -15.79 8.78 -4.99
C ARG A 338 -14.74 7.67 -4.93
N GLY A 339 -14.02 7.56 -3.82
CA GLY A 339 -13.36 6.32 -3.42
C GLY A 339 -11.99 6.49 -2.75
N PRO A 340 -11.22 5.40 -2.57
CA PRO A 340 -10.03 5.45 -1.74
C PRO A 340 -8.82 6.06 -2.43
N VAL A 341 -8.08 6.86 -1.66
CA VAL A 341 -6.77 7.38 -2.01
C VAL A 341 -5.73 6.88 -1.01
N VAL A 342 -4.68 6.26 -1.54
CA VAL A 342 -3.54 5.77 -0.76
C VAL A 342 -2.28 6.54 -1.11
N LEU A 343 -1.61 7.06 -0.08
CA LEU A 343 -0.23 7.53 -0.15
C LEU A 343 0.59 6.67 0.79
N TYR A 344 1.46 5.82 0.25
CA TYR A 344 2.21 4.85 1.04
C TYR A 344 3.70 4.81 0.71
N GLU A 345 4.57 4.97 1.70
CA GLU A 345 6.03 4.85 1.50
C GLU A 345 6.61 5.77 0.40
N ASN A 346 6.09 6.99 0.25
CA ASN A 346 6.65 7.97 -0.68
C ASN A 346 7.69 8.87 0.01
N ASP A 347 8.73 9.31 -0.73
CA ASP A 347 9.64 10.40 -0.35
C ASP A 347 9.28 11.65 -1.15
N LEU A 348 8.57 12.59 -0.52
CA LEU A 348 8.04 13.79 -1.16
C LEU A 348 8.77 15.01 -0.63
N ARG A 349 9.42 15.74 -1.54
CA ARG A 349 10.18 16.93 -1.16
C ARG A 349 9.85 18.09 -2.06
N GLY A 350 9.88 19.27 -1.47
CA GLY A 350 10.10 20.44 -2.29
C GLY A 350 10.22 21.72 -1.50
N TYR A 351 10.09 22.82 -2.23
CA TYR A 351 10.56 24.10 -1.73
C TYR A 351 9.47 25.02 -1.15
N LYS A 352 8.22 25.00 -1.67
CA LYS A 352 7.15 25.92 -1.21
C LYS A 352 5.73 25.41 -1.54
N TYR A 353 4.78 25.49 -0.58
CA TYR A 353 3.33 25.24 -0.72
C TYR A 353 2.90 23.83 -1.17
N HIS A 354 3.37 22.80 -0.46
CA HIS A 354 3.01 21.42 -0.78
C HIS A 354 1.58 21.07 -0.38
N ARG A 355 0.82 20.47 -1.31
CA ARG A 355 -0.60 20.19 -1.14
C ARG A 355 -0.97 18.78 -1.56
N PHE A 356 -1.55 18.04 -0.63
CA PHE A 356 -2.45 16.94 -0.93
C PHE A 356 -3.86 17.44 -0.60
N ARG A 357 -4.74 17.47 -1.60
CA ARG A 357 -6.10 18.00 -1.47
C ARG A 357 -7.12 17.00 -1.98
N THR A 358 -8.09 16.66 -1.14
CA THR A 358 -9.23 15.84 -1.55
C THR A 358 -10.56 16.57 -1.35
N GLY A 359 -11.47 16.37 -2.31
CA GLY A 359 -12.80 16.97 -2.37
C GLY A 359 -13.03 17.77 -3.67
N ALA A 360 -14.28 17.79 -4.12
CA ALA A 360 -14.71 18.59 -5.27
C ALA A 360 -14.55 20.10 -4.99
N ASN A 361 -14.24 20.89 -6.02
CA ASN A 361 -14.30 22.36 -5.93
C ASN A 361 -15.75 22.90 -5.86
N THR A 362 -16.74 22.03 -6.03
CA THR A 362 -18.17 22.34 -5.99
C THR A 362 -18.81 21.68 -4.78
N ALA A 363 -19.72 22.40 -4.13
CA ALA A 363 -20.40 22.03 -2.88
C ALA A 363 -21.37 20.84 -2.98
N ASP A 364 -21.09 19.86 -3.85
CA ASP A 364 -21.92 18.66 -3.98
C ASP A 364 -21.61 17.70 -2.82
N GLU A 365 -22.55 17.69 -1.86
CA GLU A 365 -22.52 17.02 -0.55
C GLU A 365 -22.41 15.49 -0.59
N ALA A 366 -22.15 14.87 -1.75
CA ALA A 366 -22.21 13.41 -1.97
C ALA A 366 -20.86 12.74 -2.31
N SER A 367 -19.72 13.43 -2.10
CA SER A 367 -18.37 12.98 -2.49
C SER A 367 -17.57 12.38 -1.31
N SER A 368 -17.94 11.15 -0.92
CA SER A 368 -17.20 10.39 0.10
C SER A 368 -15.86 9.85 -0.40
N THR A 369 -14.76 10.30 0.23
CA THR A 369 -13.39 9.85 -0.07
C THR A 369 -12.78 9.15 1.14
N TYR A 370 -12.11 8.02 0.93
CA TYR A 370 -11.34 7.33 1.97
C TYR A 370 -9.86 7.71 1.82
N HIS A 371 -9.17 8.04 2.92
CA HIS A 371 -7.74 8.38 2.85
C HIS A 371 -6.92 7.44 3.72
N TYR A 372 -5.83 6.91 3.16
CA TYR A 372 -4.82 6.16 3.91
C TYR A 372 -3.44 6.68 3.53
N ILE A 373 -2.88 7.49 4.43
CA ILE A 373 -1.62 8.17 4.23
C ILE A 373 -0.66 7.60 5.26
N ALA A 374 0.23 6.70 4.84
CA ALA A 374 1.09 6.00 5.78
C ALA A 374 2.54 5.82 5.33
N LYS A 375 3.46 5.87 6.29
CA LYS A 375 4.90 5.61 6.07
C LYS A 375 5.56 6.54 5.04
N ASN A 376 4.98 7.70 4.77
CA ASN A 376 5.57 8.67 3.86
C ASN A 376 6.60 9.52 4.59
N GLN A 377 7.62 9.94 3.86
CA GLN A 377 8.47 11.05 4.23
C GLN A 377 8.05 12.29 3.45
N ILE A 378 7.78 13.40 4.14
CA ILE A 378 7.35 14.65 3.51
C ILE A 378 8.19 15.80 4.04
N VAL A 379 8.89 16.52 3.16
CA VAL A 379 9.81 17.60 3.54
C VAL A 379 9.51 18.87 2.75
N ASP A 380 9.30 19.97 3.48
CA ASP A 380 9.32 21.34 2.97
C ASP A 380 10.65 22.00 3.37
N GLU A 381 11.43 22.40 2.37
CA GLU A 381 12.79 22.91 2.53
C GLU A 381 12.84 24.43 2.77
N GLN A 382 11.78 25.21 2.48
CA GLN A 382 11.73 26.66 2.77
C GLN A 382 10.33 27.19 3.17
N GLU A 383 10.17 27.38 4.49
CA GLU A 383 9.39 28.41 5.19
C GLU A 383 7.94 28.76 4.77
N ALA A 384 7.28 28.04 3.87
CA ALA A 384 5.96 28.45 3.36
C ALA A 384 4.75 27.65 3.86
N SER A 385 4.84 26.30 4.01
CA SER A 385 3.91 25.37 4.71
C SER A 385 3.77 24.03 3.97
N ILE A 386 3.57 22.96 4.76
CA ILE A 386 2.96 21.71 4.27
C ILE A 386 1.48 21.76 4.61
N SER A 387 0.62 21.79 3.60
CA SER A 387 -0.83 21.74 3.79
C SER A 387 -1.39 20.40 3.34
N LEU A 388 -1.70 19.53 4.28
CA LEU A 388 -2.47 18.31 4.05
C LEU A 388 -3.95 18.61 4.32
N VAL A 389 -4.67 19.03 3.29
CA VAL A 389 -6.08 19.39 3.41
C VAL A 389 -6.94 18.20 2.98
N LEU A 390 -7.47 17.46 3.94
CA LEU A 390 -8.28 16.26 3.71
C LEU A 390 -9.77 16.56 3.97
N GLY A 391 -10.60 16.32 2.96
CA GLY A 391 -12.06 16.31 3.16
C GLY A 391 -12.71 17.69 3.18
N ALA A 392 -12.82 18.31 2.01
CA ALA A 392 -13.70 19.46 1.80
C ALA A 392 -15.21 19.09 1.87
N VAL A 393 -15.56 17.80 1.92
CA VAL A 393 -16.94 17.25 2.02
C VAL A 393 -16.87 15.86 2.71
N GLN A 394 -17.95 15.43 3.39
CA GLN A 394 -18.11 14.16 4.16
C GLN A 394 -17.18 13.00 3.73
N SER A 395 -16.06 12.82 4.43
CA SER A 395 -15.13 11.69 4.19
C SER A 395 -15.44 10.55 5.17
N PRO A 396 -15.82 9.33 4.76
CA PRO A 396 -16.20 8.28 5.71
C PRO A 396 -15.06 7.88 6.64
N CYS A 397 -13.82 7.86 6.15
CA CYS A 397 -12.66 7.45 6.93
C CYS A 397 -11.36 8.09 6.40
N THR A 398 -10.61 8.73 7.31
CA THR A 398 -9.28 9.28 7.05
C THR A 398 -8.28 8.69 8.04
N ILE A 399 -7.23 8.03 7.55
CA ILE A 399 -6.14 7.47 8.36
C ILE A 399 -4.83 8.10 7.93
N ILE A 400 -4.11 8.65 8.89
CA ILE A 400 -2.78 9.24 8.70
C ILE A 400 -1.87 8.62 9.75
N THR A 401 -0.94 7.75 9.35
CA THR A 401 -0.14 7.01 10.32
C THR A 401 1.30 6.77 9.93
N ASP A 402 2.21 6.77 10.90
CA ASP A 402 3.60 6.37 10.70
C ASP A 402 4.36 7.21 9.66
N ASN A 403 3.94 8.45 9.40
CA ASN A 403 4.62 9.36 8.48
C ASN A 403 5.74 10.15 9.19
N ASP A 404 6.78 10.52 8.46
CA ASP A 404 7.82 11.44 8.91
C ASP A 404 7.72 12.77 8.13
N ILE A 405 7.30 13.84 8.81
CA ILE A 405 6.90 15.10 8.20
C ILE A 405 7.76 16.24 8.75
N HIS A 406 8.26 17.08 7.86
CA HIS A 406 9.11 18.21 8.18
C HIS A 406 8.62 19.47 7.46
N ALA A 407 8.07 20.43 8.21
CA ALA A 407 7.55 21.69 7.68
C ALA A 407 8.24 22.89 8.36
N TYR A 408 9.09 23.62 7.63
CA TYR A 408 9.92 24.72 8.16
C TYR A 408 9.20 26.07 8.38
N SER A 409 7.86 26.18 8.29
CA SER A 409 7.13 27.46 8.22
C SER A 409 6.32 27.88 9.46
N VAL A 410 6.21 29.21 9.68
CA VAL A 410 5.24 29.87 10.60
C VAL A 410 3.80 29.39 10.44
N VAL A 411 3.40 28.95 9.24
CA VAL A 411 2.05 28.41 8.95
C VAL A 411 1.93 26.92 9.29
N GLY A 412 3.07 26.22 9.33
CA GLY A 412 3.16 24.88 9.87
C GLY A 412 2.81 23.72 8.95
N ALA A 413 2.70 22.53 9.55
CA ALA A 413 1.98 21.40 8.96
C ALA A 413 0.49 21.50 9.33
N ARG A 414 -0.39 21.52 8.32
CA ARG A 414 -1.85 21.52 8.51
C ARG A 414 -2.42 20.16 8.16
N PHE A 415 -3.20 19.59 9.08
CA PHE A 415 -3.98 18.37 8.86
C PHE A 415 -5.44 18.69 9.11
N ASN A 416 -6.16 19.02 8.05
CA ASN A 416 -7.59 19.26 8.15
C ASN A 416 -8.27 17.94 7.80
N ALA A 417 -9.03 17.36 8.72
CA ALA A 417 -9.97 16.25 8.47
C ALA A 417 -11.39 16.68 8.90
N GLU A 418 -11.66 17.98 8.77
CA GLU A 418 -12.78 18.72 9.38
C GLU A 418 -14.17 18.25 8.94
N MET A 419 -14.27 17.28 8.03
CA MET A 419 -15.55 16.70 7.61
C MET A 419 -15.51 15.17 7.53
N ALA A 420 -14.56 14.51 8.20
CA ALA A 420 -14.50 13.05 8.22
C ALA A 420 -15.45 12.43 9.26
N SER A 421 -16.22 11.40 8.89
CA SER A 421 -17.05 10.62 9.83
C SER A 421 -16.19 9.82 10.81
N TYR A 422 -15.01 9.40 10.37
CA TYR A 422 -13.96 8.83 11.21
C TYR A 422 -12.60 9.35 10.76
N ALA A 423 -11.79 9.81 11.71
CA ALA A 423 -10.40 10.16 11.48
C ALA A 423 -9.50 9.51 12.52
N ARG A 424 -8.34 9.00 12.09
CA ARG A 424 -7.28 8.52 12.97
C ARG A 424 -5.94 9.08 12.50
N ILE A 425 -5.31 9.86 13.36
CA ILE A 425 -3.97 10.42 13.15
C ILE A 425 -3.08 9.88 14.26
N THR A 426 -2.20 8.92 13.95
CA THR A 426 -1.39 8.20 14.96
C THR A 426 0.04 7.99 14.49
N ASN A 427 1.01 7.87 15.41
CA ASN A 427 2.40 7.50 15.09
C ASN A 427 3.12 8.38 14.04
N ASN A 428 2.63 9.59 13.76
CA ASN A 428 3.30 10.50 12.83
C ASN A 428 4.37 11.29 13.58
N ARG A 429 5.58 11.34 13.03
CA ARG A 429 6.65 12.22 13.51
C ARG A 429 6.56 13.53 12.74
N ILE A 430 6.15 14.60 13.42
CA ILE A 430 5.99 15.92 12.79
C ILE A 430 7.00 16.89 13.39
N ARG A 431 7.88 17.43 12.55
CA ARG A 431 8.82 18.51 12.90
C ARG A 431 8.32 19.78 12.23
N SER A 432 7.81 20.71 13.02
CA SER A 432 7.40 22.01 12.53
C SER A 432 7.42 23.08 13.62
N ASN A 433 7.70 24.31 13.22
CA ASN A 433 7.59 25.53 14.02
C ASN A 433 6.13 25.96 14.27
N ALA A 434 5.14 25.40 13.56
CA ALA A 434 3.73 25.51 13.91
C ALA A 434 2.97 24.24 13.52
N ILE A 435 2.03 23.78 14.35
CA ILE A 435 1.08 22.73 13.96
C ILE A 435 -0.33 23.28 14.16
N THR A 436 -1.14 23.21 13.11
CA THR A 436 -2.58 23.41 13.23
C THR A 436 -3.25 22.10 12.82
N ALA A 437 -3.77 21.37 13.80
CA ALA A 437 -4.68 20.25 13.59
C ALA A 437 -6.06 20.70 14.05
N SER A 438 -6.97 20.97 13.12
CA SER A 438 -8.37 21.30 13.44
C SER A 438 -9.19 20.01 13.45
N TYR A 439 -9.72 19.68 14.63
CA TYR A 439 -10.59 18.52 14.88
C TYR A 439 -12.06 18.99 14.99
N LEU A 440 -13.02 18.19 14.51
CA LEU A 440 -14.45 18.41 14.73
C LEU A 440 -14.93 17.80 16.05
N SER A 441 -16.03 18.37 16.54
CA SER A 441 -16.72 18.15 17.83
C SER A 441 -16.83 16.69 18.29
N GLY A 442 -16.16 16.35 19.40
CA GLY A 442 -16.50 15.15 20.19
C GLY A 442 -15.34 14.36 20.79
N GLN A 443 -14.08 14.62 20.42
CA GLN A 443 -12.91 14.04 21.11
C GLN A 443 -12.06 15.13 21.78
N ALA A 444 -11.70 14.85 23.03
CA ALA A 444 -11.30 15.81 24.04
C ALA A 444 -10.00 16.60 23.73
N ALA A 445 -10.11 17.92 23.85
CA ALA A 445 -9.28 18.91 24.57
C ALA A 445 -7.77 18.71 24.90
N SER A 446 -7.08 17.62 24.55
CA SER A 446 -5.67 17.42 24.91
C SER A 446 -4.66 17.87 23.84
N HIS A 447 -5.10 18.41 22.70
CA HIS A 447 -4.24 18.66 21.53
C HIS A 447 -4.29 20.09 20.97
N VAL A 448 -4.36 21.16 21.79
CA VAL A 448 -4.20 22.53 21.27
C VAL A 448 -3.37 23.42 22.20
N ALA A 449 -2.52 24.24 21.55
CA ALA A 449 -1.88 25.49 21.98
C ALA A 449 -0.48 25.44 22.62
N ALA A 450 0.54 25.04 21.85
CA ALA A 450 1.86 25.65 21.98
C ALA A 450 2.61 25.62 20.63
N ILE A 451 3.11 26.78 20.20
CA ILE A 451 4.10 26.91 19.12
C ILE A 451 5.43 26.40 19.71
N PRO A 452 5.98 25.26 19.29
CA PRO A 452 7.24 24.77 19.85
C PRO A 452 8.39 25.66 19.40
N SER A 453 9.31 25.97 20.31
CA SER A 453 10.53 26.72 20.02
C SER A 453 11.64 25.87 19.36
N ALA A 454 11.39 24.58 19.07
CA ALA A 454 12.36 23.64 18.48
C ALA A 454 11.69 22.41 17.79
N ASN A 455 12.48 21.54 17.14
CA ASN A 455 12.07 20.25 16.56
C ASN A 455 11.65 19.23 17.63
N VAL A 456 10.43 19.39 18.17
CA VAL A 456 9.90 18.59 19.28
C VAL A 456 8.78 17.65 18.79
N ASP A 457 8.84 16.38 19.20
CA ASP A 457 7.74 15.43 19.08
C ASP A 457 6.54 15.88 19.93
N PHE A 458 5.38 16.11 19.31
CA PHE A 458 4.19 16.52 20.03
C PHE A 458 3.57 15.43 20.90
N SER A 459 3.87 14.16 20.64
CA SER A 459 3.36 13.01 21.40
C SER A 459 4.28 12.63 22.57
N THR A 460 5.58 12.89 22.47
CA THR A 460 6.58 12.45 23.47
C THR A 460 7.42 13.57 24.08
N GLY A 461 7.37 14.80 23.57
CA GLY A 461 8.19 15.92 24.01
C GLY A 461 9.67 15.82 23.63
N ASN A 462 10.06 14.79 22.86
CA ASN A 462 11.46 14.54 22.53
C ASN A 462 11.97 15.53 21.46
N THR A 463 13.16 16.10 21.70
CA THR A 463 13.92 16.85 20.70
C THR A 463 14.66 15.88 19.78
N PHE A 464 14.67 16.18 18.48
CA PHE A 464 15.35 15.35 17.49
C PHE A 464 16.50 16.07 16.81
N ALA A 465 17.57 15.33 16.52
CA ALA A 465 18.68 15.80 15.68
C ALA A 465 18.18 16.25 14.30
N ALA A 466 18.94 17.16 13.68
CA ALA A 466 18.72 17.59 12.30
C ALA A 466 18.62 16.36 11.39
N TRP A 467 17.57 16.33 10.57
CA TRP A 467 17.29 15.19 9.71
C TRP A 467 18.43 15.01 8.70
N SER A 468 18.95 13.78 8.61
CA SER A 468 19.89 13.34 7.58
C SER A 468 19.26 12.22 6.77
N ARG A 469 19.52 12.23 5.46
CA ARG A 469 18.92 11.27 4.54
C ARG A 469 19.39 9.84 4.84
N PRO A 470 18.49 8.85 4.94
CA PRO A 470 18.89 7.45 5.04
C PRO A 470 19.76 7.08 3.83
N SER A 471 20.92 6.46 4.07
CA SER A 471 21.87 6.08 3.01
C SER A 471 21.26 5.14 1.96
N SER A 472 20.27 4.31 2.35
CA SER A 472 19.50 3.45 1.45
C SER A 472 18.67 4.21 0.41
N TRP A 473 18.47 5.52 0.59
CA TRP A 473 17.68 6.36 -0.30
C TRP A 473 18.57 7.20 -1.23
N ILE A 474 19.88 7.25 -0.98
CA ILE A 474 20.89 7.86 -1.86
C ILE A 474 21.54 6.72 -2.65
N GLY A 475 21.30 6.67 -3.96
CA GLY A 475 21.88 5.63 -4.80
C GLY A 475 21.42 5.74 -6.25
N ALA A 476 21.99 4.90 -7.11
CA ALA A 476 21.78 4.94 -8.55
C ALA A 476 20.29 5.11 -8.92
N GLY A 477 20.00 6.23 -9.57
CA GLY A 477 18.69 6.57 -10.10
C GLY A 477 17.86 7.46 -9.20
N ASP A 478 18.38 8.08 -8.15
CA ASP A 478 17.77 9.17 -7.39
C ASP A 478 17.03 10.22 -8.28
N PRO A 479 15.96 10.91 -7.85
CA PRO A 479 15.42 12.04 -8.63
C PRO A 479 16.45 13.17 -8.92
N SER A 480 17.52 13.27 -8.13
CA SER A 480 18.67 14.14 -8.40
C SER A 480 19.63 13.58 -9.47
N ASP A 481 19.67 12.26 -9.68
CA ASP A 481 20.43 11.57 -10.74
C ASP A 481 19.76 11.66 -12.12
N VAL A 482 18.86 12.61 -12.33
CA VAL A 482 18.25 12.87 -13.63
C VAL A 482 19.11 13.87 -14.39
N THR A 483 19.59 13.46 -15.57
CA THR A 483 20.36 14.31 -16.48
C THR A 483 19.46 15.36 -17.13
N LEU A 484 19.86 16.62 -16.99
CA LEU A 484 19.23 17.76 -17.63
C LEU A 484 19.52 17.78 -19.14
N GLN A 485 18.75 18.56 -19.91
CA GLN A 485 18.90 18.64 -21.37
C GLN A 485 20.27 19.19 -21.81
N ASP A 486 20.97 19.89 -20.93
CA ASP A 486 22.35 20.38 -21.12
C ASP A 486 23.43 19.36 -20.67
N GLY A 487 23.02 18.16 -20.25
CA GLY A 487 23.92 17.10 -19.78
C GLY A 487 24.28 17.18 -18.30
N THR A 488 23.78 18.18 -17.56
CA THR A 488 24.12 18.35 -16.15
C THR A 488 23.43 17.30 -15.29
N ILE A 489 24.19 16.61 -14.43
CA ILE A 489 23.67 15.71 -13.39
C ILE A 489 23.66 16.49 -12.08
N TYR A 490 22.52 16.56 -11.39
CA TYR A 490 22.44 17.30 -10.13
C TYR A 490 23.07 16.47 -9.01
N ASN A 491 24.13 17.00 -8.38
CA ASN A 491 24.88 16.26 -7.37
C ASN A 491 24.05 16.05 -6.08
N ALA A 492 23.80 14.81 -5.70
CA ALA A 492 23.13 14.47 -4.43
C ALA A 492 23.85 15.05 -3.19
N ALA A 493 25.17 15.26 -3.25
CA ALA A 493 25.97 15.81 -2.15
C ALA A 493 25.76 17.31 -1.92
N SER A 494 25.43 18.11 -2.95
CA SER A 494 25.15 19.55 -2.76
C SER A 494 23.81 19.80 -2.05
N HIS A 495 22.89 18.83 -2.12
CA HIS A 495 21.60 18.88 -1.41
C HIS A 495 21.72 18.50 0.07
N ALA A 496 22.57 17.52 0.39
CA ALA A 496 22.96 17.26 1.78
C ALA A 496 23.62 18.50 2.42
N ALA A 497 24.44 19.22 1.65
CA ALA A 497 25.11 20.45 2.10
C ALA A 497 24.16 21.66 2.27
N SER A 498 23.10 21.79 1.46
CA SER A 498 22.12 22.88 1.62
C SER A 498 21.27 22.74 2.89
N ILE A 499 21.22 21.53 3.45
CA ILE A 499 20.53 21.20 4.71
C ILE A 499 21.52 21.22 5.90
N ALA A 500 22.80 20.88 5.67
CA ALA A 500 23.85 20.77 6.70
C ALA A 500 24.25 22.08 7.41
N GLY A 501 23.62 23.21 7.09
CA GLY A 501 23.84 24.50 7.76
C GLY A 501 22.57 25.22 8.18
N ARG A 502 21.40 24.56 8.12
CA ARG A 502 20.09 25.18 8.40
C ARG A 502 19.40 24.58 9.63
N ALA A 503 20.16 24.26 10.66
CA ALA A 503 19.57 24.19 12.00
C ALA A 503 19.11 25.60 12.42
N PRO A 504 18.07 25.74 13.27
CA PRO A 504 17.81 27.00 13.96
C PRO A 504 19.03 27.47 14.74
#